data_AF-A0A843T429-F1
#
_entry.id   AF-A0A843T429-F1
#
_cell.length_a   1.000
_cell.length_b   1.000
_cell.length_c   1.000
_cell.angle_alpha   90.00
_cell.angle_beta   90.00
_cell.angle_gamma   90.00
#
_symmetry.space_group_name_H-M   'P 1'
#
loop_
_entity.id
_entity.type
_entity.pdbx_description
1 polymer ?
#
loop_
_entity_poly.entity_id
_entity_poly.type
_entity_poly.pdbx_seq_one_letter_code
_entity_poly.pdbx_strand_id
1 'polypeptide(L)' 'MIPADKSPVGVPVEPGQRWVRAPIRIVGSADDGEDRLIRRLALDRLRDLRDDGVTMAYIGRMYGVSGERMEAVETELRR' A
#
# COMPACT_ATOMS: atom_id res chain seq x y z
N MET A 1 -18.94 26.03 -31.75
CA MET A 1 -18.78 24.78 -32.53
C MET A 1 -17.29 24.55 -32.70
N ILE A 2 -16.71 23.61 -31.97
CA ILE A 2 -15.25 23.38 -31.89
C ILE A 2 -14.91 22.21 -32.83
N PRO A 3 -14.05 22.36 -33.85
CA PRO A 3 -13.55 21.20 -34.58
C PRO A 3 -12.41 20.56 -33.77
N ALA A 4 -12.61 19.29 -33.43
CA ALA A 4 -11.62 18.45 -32.78
C ALA A 4 -10.62 17.95 -33.84
N ASP A 5 -9.43 18.54 -33.87
CA ASP A 5 -8.25 17.88 -34.43
C ASP A 5 -7.23 17.72 -33.31
N LYS A 6 -7.24 16.53 -32.71
CA LYS A 6 -6.15 16.03 -31.89
C LYS A 6 -5.66 14.74 -32.52
N SER A 7 -5.17 14.84 -33.75
CA SER A 7 -4.34 13.81 -34.33
C SER A 7 -3.11 13.63 -33.42
N PRO A 8 -2.91 12.46 -32.77
CA PRO A 8 -1.72 12.25 -31.96
C PRO A 8 -0.51 12.27 -32.89
N VAL A 9 0.46 13.15 -32.60
CA VAL A 9 1.74 13.22 -33.30
C VAL A 9 2.41 11.85 -33.16
N GLY A 10 2.29 11.03 -34.20
CA GLY A 10 2.91 9.72 -34.27
C GLY A 10 4.42 9.90 -34.37
N VAL A 11 5.14 9.55 -33.31
CA VAL A 11 6.59 9.38 -33.38
C VAL A 11 6.91 8.12 -34.21
N PRO A 12 7.88 8.18 -35.14
CA PRO A 12 8.22 7.01 -35.95
C PRO A 12 8.86 5.95 -35.06
N VAL A 13 8.20 4.80 -34.94
CA VAL A 13 8.74 3.62 -34.27
C VAL A 13 9.57 2.83 -35.26
N GLU A 14 10.87 2.68 -35.00
CA GLU A 14 11.74 1.85 -35.84
C GLU A 14 11.32 0.38 -35.75
N PRO A 15 11.13 -0.33 -36.88
CA PRO A 15 10.73 -1.73 -36.89
C PRO A 15 11.91 -2.58 -36.38
N GLY A 16 11.84 -2.97 -35.10
CA GLY A 16 12.87 -3.80 -34.46
C GLY A 16 13.02 -3.58 -32.97
N GLN A 17 12.50 -2.49 -32.41
CA GLN A 17 12.48 -2.26 -30.97
C GLN A 17 11.36 -3.06 -30.30
N ARG A 18 11.70 -4.29 -29.91
CA ARG A 18 10.88 -5.08 -28.99
C ARG A 18 10.83 -4.36 -27.64
N TRP A 19 9.62 -3.97 -27.22
CA TRP A 19 9.37 -3.47 -25.87
C TRP A 19 9.83 -4.51 -24.84
N VAL A 20 10.99 -4.30 -24.22
CA VAL A 20 11.35 -5.05 -23.02
C VAL A 20 10.63 -4.37 -21.88
N ARG A 21 9.70 -5.10 -21.24
CA ARG A 21 9.08 -4.66 -19.99
C ARG A 21 10.19 -4.57 -18.94
N ALA A 22 10.82 -3.41 -18.83
CA ALA A 22 11.77 -3.15 -17.77
C ALA A 22 11.02 -3.31 -16.44
N PRO A 23 11.48 -4.16 -15.53
CA PRO A 23 10.87 -4.23 -14.21
C PRO A 23 11.08 -2.87 -13.54
N ILE A 24 9.99 -2.15 -13.31
CA ILE A 24 10.00 -0.96 -12.47
C ILE A 24 10.44 -1.44 -11.08
N ARG A 25 11.69 -1.19 -10.72
CA ARG A 25 12.12 -1.32 -9.33
C ARG A 25 11.65 -0.07 -8.61
N ILE A 26 10.61 -0.22 -7.79
CA ILE A 26 10.29 0.77 -6.76
C ILE A 26 11.45 0.71 -5.77
N VAL A 27 12.45 1.56 -5.97
CA VAL A 27 13.47 1.82 -4.94
C VAL A 27 12.87 2.88 -4.03
N GLY A 28 11.96 2.44 -3.15
CA GLY A 28 11.55 3.25 -2.02
C GLY A 28 12.58 3.09 -0.93
N SER A 29 13.42 4.10 -0.70
CA SER A 29 13.73 4.44 0.68
C SER A 29 12.43 5.06 1.17
N ALA A 30 11.54 4.22 1.72
CA ALA A 30 10.27 4.70 2.24
C ALA A 30 10.59 5.79 3.27
N ASP A 31 9.98 6.95 3.07
CA ASP A 31 10.02 8.08 3.98
C ASP A 31 9.65 7.57 5.39
N ASP A 32 10.63 7.53 6.30
CA ASP A 32 10.45 7.08 7.68
C ASP A 32 9.26 7.78 8.37
N GLY A 33 8.92 8.99 7.92
CA GLY A 33 7.79 9.78 8.42
C GLY A 33 6.42 9.28 7.97
N GLU A 34 6.24 8.95 6.68
CA GLU A 34 4.96 8.48 6.15
C GLU A 34 4.63 7.09 6.69
N ASP A 35 5.59 6.17 6.66
CA ASP A 35 5.43 4.83 7.24
C ASP A 35 5.14 4.89 8.75
N ARG A 36 5.81 5.80 9.47
CA ARG A 36 5.54 6.03 10.90
C ARG A 36 4.13 6.56 11.13
N LEU A 37 3.66 7.50 10.30
CA LEU A 37 2.30 8.04 10.41
C LEU A 37 1.26 6.95 10.16
N ILE A 38 1.40 6.20 9.06
CA ILE A 38 0.50 5.10 8.70
C ILE A 38 0.47 4.07 9.82
N ARG A 39 1.64 3.66 10.34
CA ARG A 39 1.71 2.72 11.48
C ARG A 39 0.98 3.27 12.70
N ARG A 40 1.15 4.55 13.04
CA ARG A 40 0.50 5.14 14.22
C ARG A 40 -1.01 5.19 14.07
N LEU A 41 -1.52 5.61 12.91
CA LEU A 41 -2.96 5.60 12.61
C LEU A 41 -3.55 4.19 12.67
N ALA A 42 -2.83 3.19 12.15
CA ALA A 42 -3.26 1.80 12.23
C ALA A 42 -3.33 1.31 13.69
N LEU A 43 -2.34 1.62 14.51
CA LEU A 43 -2.34 1.25 15.93
C LEU A 43 -3.48 1.91 16.69
N ASP A 44 -3.73 3.20 16.48
CA ASP A 44 -4.85 3.90 17.13
C ASP A 44 -6.19 3.28 16.74
N ARG A 45 -6.39 2.94 15.45
CA ARG A 45 -7.62 2.25 15.02
C ARG A 45 -7.76 0.85 15.65
N LEU A 46 -6.66 0.13 15.83
CA LEU A 46 -6.69 -1.18 16.49
C LEU A 46 -7.00 -1.06 17.99
N ARG A 47 -6.59 0.04 18.65
CA ARG A 47 -7.01 0.34 20.03
C ARG A 47 -8.51 0.55 20.10
N ASP A 48 -9.07 1.39 19.22
CA ASP A 48 -10.53 1.62 19.17
C ASP A 48 -11.29 0.31 19.01
N LEU A 49 -10.87 -0.54 18.07
CA LEU A 49 -11.51 -1.83 17.84
C LEU A 49 -11.42 -2.75 19.06
N ARG A 50 -10.28 -2.74 19.77
CA ARG A 50 -10.12 -3.49 21.02
C ARG A 50 -11.06 -2.98 22.11
N ASP A 51 -11.18 -1.66 22.23
CA ASP A 51 -12.02 -0.99 23.22
C ASP A 51 -13.52 -1.22 22.91
N ASP A 52 -13.87 -1.37 21.63
CA ASP A 52 -15.18 -1.84 21.13
C ASP A 52 -15.41 -3.36 21.37
N GLY A 53 -14.43 -4.08 21.92
CA GLY A 53 -14.51 -5.51 22.24
C GLY A 53 -14.13 -6.47 21.10
N VAL A 54 -13.58 -5.96 19.99
CA VAL A 54 -13.12 -6.79 18.88
C VAL A 54 -11.79 -7.46 19.22
N THR A 55 -11.70 -8.78 19.03
CA THR A 55 -10.48 -9.53 19.33
C THR A 55 -9.43 -9.37 18.23
N MET A 56 -8.15 -9.28 18.61
CA MET A 56 -7.04 -9.23 17.64
C MET A 56 -6.98 -10.48 16.77
N ALA A 57 -7.37 -11.64 17.30
CA ALA A 57 -7.49 -12.87 16.53
C ALA A 57 -8.52 -12.77 15.38
N TYR A 58 -9.65 -12.10 15.62
CA TYR A 58 -10.65 -11.85 14.59
C TYR A 58 -10.14 -10.89 13.51
N ILE A 59 -9.47 -9.80 13.91
CA ILE A 59 -8.85 -8.84 12.98
C ILE A 59 -7.78 -9.53 12.13
N GLY A 60 -6.90 -10.32 12.74
CA GLY A 60 -5.89 -11.10 12.02
C GLY A 60 -6.51 -12.02 10.97
N ARG A 61 -7.60 -12.72 11.33
CA ARG A 61 -8.34 -13.56 10.38
C ARG A 61 -8.95 -12.73 9.24
N MET A 62 -9.54 -11.57 9.52
CA MET A 62 -10.17 -10.70 8.53
C MET A 62 -9.17 -10.21 7.47
N TYR A 63 -7.96 -9.86 7.90
CA TYR A 63 -6.92 -9.32 7.02
C TYR A 63 -5.89 -10.36 6.56
N GLY A 64 -6.08 -11.64 6.88
CA GLY A 64 -5.16 -12.72 6.49
C GLY A 64 -3.76 -12.60 7.12
N VAL A 65 -3.67 -12.02 8.31
CA VAL A 65 -2.43 -11.82 9.06
C VAL A 65 -2.21 -13.02 10.00
N SER A 66 -0.97 -13.52 10.06
CA SER A 66 -0.62 -14.63 10.95
C SER A 66 -0.77 -14.26 12.43
N GLY A 67 -1.02 -15.27 13.27
CA GLY A 67 -1.14 -15.08 14.72
C GLY A 67 0.10 -14.42 15.33
N GLU A 68 1.30 -14.86 14.93
CA GLU A 68 2.58 -14.29 15.39
C GLU A 68 2.72 -12.79 15.06
N ARG A 69 2.29 -12.38 13.84
CA ARG A 69 2.27 -10.98 13.43
C ARG A 69 1.26 -10.18 14.26
N MET A 70 0.09 -10.76 14.56
CA MET A 70 -0.90 -10.11 15.41
C MET A 70 -0.44 -9.98 16.87
N GLU A 71 0.27 -10.96 17.40
CA GLU A 71 0.82 -10.93 18.76
C GLU A 71 1.88 -9.82 18.93
N ALA A 72 2.73 -9.63 17.91
CA ALA A 72 3.67 -8.52 17.89
C ALA A 72 2.96 -7.16 17.93
N VAL A 73 1.87 -7.02 17.16
CA VAL A 73 1.03 -5.81 17.16
C VAL A 73 0.33 -5.64 18.51
N GLU A 74 -0.19 -6.71 19.10
CA GLU A 74 -0.83 -6.67 20.42
C GLU A 74 0.14 -6.22 21.51
N THR A 75 1.39 -6.68 21.45
CA THR A 75 2.46 -6.25 22.36
C THR A 75 2.74 -4.76 22.21
N GLU A 76 2.78 -4.25 20.97
CA GLU A 76 2.95 -2.83 20.68
C GLU A 76 1.76 -1.99 21.18
N LEU A 77 0.53 -2.50 21.09
CA LEU A 77 -0.68 -1.83 21.58
C LEU A 77 -0.76 -1.71 23.11
N ARG A 78 -0.01 -2.53 23.85
CA ARG A 78 0.05 -2.53 25.33
C ARG A 78 1.15 -1.63 25.90
N ARG A 79 2.08 -1.17 25.06
CA ARG A 79 3.16 -0.25 25.43
C ARG A 79 2.67 1.19 25.48
#